data_AF-A0A0E3BVP6-F1
#
_entry.id   AF-A0A0E3BVP6-F1
#
_cell.length_a   1.000
_cell.length_b   1.000
_cell.length_c   1.000
_cell.angle_alpha   90.00
_cell.angle_beta   90.00
_cell.angle_gamma   90.00
#
_symmetry.space_group_name_H-M   'P 1'
#
loop_
_entity.id
_entity.type
_entity.pdbx_description
1 polymer ?
#
loop_
_entity_poly.entity_id
_entity_poly.type
_entity_poly.pdbx_seq_one_letter_code
_entity_poly.pdbx_strand_id
1 'polypeptide(L)'
;MATSEAGYIGGVSFAVSAFIGGTIALITGFWVALPILCVIVPFAVLWYSSLYLQEVKRNRPEGFYLHSMHFYLVSHKLAKPKFLVHDGRMQLGCSYRMNSIQAKSKSSEDK
;
A
#
# COMPACT_ATOMS: atom_id res chain seq x y z
N MET A 1 8.13 8.27 1.83
CA MET A 1 6.97 7.53 2.38
C MET A 1 5.95 8.57 2.84
N ALA A 2 4.67 8.42 2.51
CA ALA A 2 3.65 9.37 2.99
C ALA A 2 3.35 9.12 4.48
N THR A 3 3.00 10.17 5.22
CA THR A 3 2.74 10.11 6.67
C THR A 3 1.64 9.10 7.03
N SER A 4 0.62 8.97 6.20
CA SER A 4 -0.46 7.99 6.39
C SER A 4 0.03 6.55 6.22
N GLU A 5 0.82 6.26 5.17
CA GLU A 5 1.42 4.94 4.91
C GLU A 5 2.30 4.51 6.10
N ALA A 6 3.07 5.44 6.66
CA ALA A 6 3.96 5.19 7.80
C ALA A 6 3.18 4.86 9.08
N GLY A 7 2.06 5.55 9.31
CA GLY A 7 1.18 5.27 10.44
C GLY A 7 0.63 3.85 10.41
N TYR A 8 0.12 3.39 9.26
CA TYR A 8 -0.42 2.03 9.14
C TYR A 8 0.66 0.95 9.32
N ILE A 9 1.80 1.09 8.66
CA ILE A 9 2.89 0.11 8.76
C ILE A 9 3.46 0.09 10.18
N GLY A 10 3.65 1.26 10.80
CA GLY A 10 4.11 1.38 12.19
C GLY A 10 3.14 0.75 13.18
N GLY A 11 1.84 1.03 13.06
CA GLY A 11 0.83 0.47 13.96
C GLY A 11 0.72 -1.05 13.87
N VAL A 12 0.67 -1.60 12.66
CA VAL A 12 0.59 -3.06 12.45
C VAL A 12 1.87 -3.76 12.93
N SER A 13 3.04 -3.22 12.60
CA SER A 13 4.31 -3.80 13.03
C SER A 13 4.50 -3.76 14.55
N PHE A 14 4.03 -2.70 15.21
CA PHE A 14 4.01 -2.62 16.67
C PHE A 14 3.07 -3.66 17.30
N ALA A 15 1.85 -3.81 16.77
CA ALA A 15 0.91 -4.81 17.30
C ALA A 15 1.46 -6.24 17.19
N VAL A 16 2.08 -6.57 16.06
CA VAL A 16 2.70 -7.88 15.83
C VAL A 16 3.93 -8.08 16.72
N SER A 17 4.80 -7.07 16.84
CA SER A 17 5.99 -7.18 17.69
C SER A 17 5.64 -7.27 19.17
N ALA A 18 4.59 -6.58 19.62
CA ALA A 18 4.05 -6.69 20.97
C ALA A 18 3.47 -8.08 21.24
N PHE A 19 2.76 -8.68 20.28
CA PHE A 19 2.23 -10.03 20.42
C PHE A 19 3.34 -11.08 20.53
N ILE A 20 4.36 -10.98 19.67
CA ILE A 20 5.51 -11.89 19.67
C ILE A 20 6.34 -11.70 20.95
N GLY A 21 6.66 -10.45 21.31
CA GLY A 21 7.40 -10.12 22.52
C GLY A 21 6.66 -10.55 23.80
N GLY A 22 5.34 -10.38 23.83
CA GLY A 22 4.45 -10.88 24.88
C GLY A 22 4.50 -12.40 25.03
N THR A 23 4.38 -13.11 23.91
CA THR A 23 4.43 -14.58 23.90
C THR A 23 5.78 -15.10 24.42
N ILE A 24 6.89 -14.49 23.98
CA ILE A 24 8.24 -14.87 24.43
C ILE A 24 8.43 -14.54 25.91
N ALA A 25 7.97 -13.39 26.38
CA ALA A 25 8.08 -13.00 27.79
C ALA A 25 7.28 -13.95 28.70
N LEU A 26 6.10 -14.41 28.27
CA LEU A 26 5.28 -15.36 29.02
C LEU A 26 5.92 -16.76 29.10
N ILE A 27 6.56 -17.23 28.03
CA ILE A 27 7.19 -18.56 28.00
C ILE A 27 8.51 -18.58 28.76
N THR A 28 9.35 -17.57 28.54
CA THR A 28 10.74 -17.54 29.06
C THR A 28 10.85 -16.83 30.41
N GLY A 29 9.83 -16.07 30.82
CA GLY A 29 9.87 -15.20 32.00
C GLY A 29 10.77 -13.96 31.82
N PHE A 30 11.30 -13.73 30.62
CA PHE A 30 12.22 -12.64 30.32
C PHE A 30 11.47 -11.39 29.83
N TRP A 31 10.96 -10.62 30.79
CA TRP A 31 10.13 -9.43 30.55
C TRP A 31 10.84 -8.32 29.76
N VAL A 32 12.17 -8.30 29.74
CA VAL A 32 12.98 -7.30 29.02
C VAL A 32 12.98 -7.53 27.50
N ALA A 33 12.69 -8.75 27.01
CA ALA A 33 12.58 -9.00 25.57
C ALA A 33 11.42 -8.24 24.92
N LEU A 34 10.35 -7.98 25.68
CA LEU A 34 9.15 -7.32 25.20
C LEU A 34 9.40 -5.88 24.73
N PRO A 35 9.93 -4.96 25.56
CA PRO A 35 10.20 -3.59 25.13
C PRO A 35 11.25 -3.53 24.01
N ILE A 36 12.25 -4.43 24.02
CA ILE A 36 13.29 -4.49 22.98
C ILE A 36 12.68 -4.83 21.62
N LEU A 37 11.88 -5.91 21.55
CA LEU A 37 11.20 -6.30 20.31
C LEU A 37 10.19 -5.26 19.85
N CYS A 38 9.45 -4.66 20.78
CA CYS A 38 8.48 -3.60 20.49
C CYS A 38 9.10 -2.35 19.88
N VAL A 39 10.39 -2.09 20.07
CA VAL A 39 11.06 -0.90 19.50
C VAL A 39 11.86 -1.27 18.25
N ILE A 40 12.69 -2.32 18.33
CA ILE A 40 13.61 -2.67 17.25
C ILE A 40 12.86 -3.17 16.01
N VAL A 41 11.85 -4.02 16.19
CA VAL A 41 11.12 -4.62 15.07
C VAL A 41 10.37 -3.56 14.25
N PRO A 42 9.48 -2.72 14.82
CA PRO A 42 8.79 -1.72 14.02
C PRO A 42 9.74 -0.70 13.41
N PHE A 43 10.84 -0.35 14.09
CA PHE A 43 11.85 0.53 13.52
C PHE A 43 12.53 -0.08 12.28
N ALA A 44 12.94 -1.35 12.37
CA ALA A 44 13.53 -2.08 11.24
C ALA A 44 12.53 -2.23 10.08
N VAL A 45 11.27 -2.53 10.37
CA VAL A 45 10.20 -2.65 9.36
C VAL A 45 9.96 -1.32 8.67
N LEU A 46 9.89 -0.20 9.40
CA LEU A 46 9.74 1.13 8.83
C LEU A 46 10.93 1.50 7.95
N TRP A 47 12.15 1.22 8.40
CA TRP A 47 13.38 1.45 7.63
C TRP A 47 13.37 0.69 6.30
N TYR A 48 13.11 -0.62 6.35
CA TYR A 48 13.08 -1.46 5.16
C TYR A 48 11.94 -1.05 4.21
N SER A 49 10.75 -0.76 4.75
CA SER A 49 9.61 -0.29 3.97
C SER A 49 9.89 1.03 3.27
N SER A 50 10.63 1.94 3.91
CA SER A 50 11.04 3.22 3.31
C SER A 50 11.96 3.02 2.10
N LEU A 51 12.98 2.16 2.24
CA LEU A 51 13.88 1.83 1.13
C LEU A 51 13.15 1.13 -0.01
N TYR A 52 12.31 0.15 0.32
CA TYR A 52 11.50 -0.57 -0.66
C TYR A 52 10.56 0.37 -1.43
N LEU A 53 9.89 1.30 -0.74
CA LEU A 53 9.03 2.29 -1.39
C LEU A 53 9.82 3.21 -2.33
N GLN A 54 11.06 3.57 -1.99
CA GLN A 54 11.91 4.37 -2.86
C GLN A 54 12.29 3.63 -4.13
N GLU A 55 12.58 2.33 -4.03
CA GLU A 55 12.87 1.47 -5.18
C GLU A 55 11.64 1.28 -6.07
N VAL A 56 10.48 0.99 -5.47
CA VAL A 56 9.21 0.82 -6.21
C VAL A 56 8.73 2.11 -6.84
N LYS A 57 8.89 3.26 -6.18
CA LYS A 57 8.53 4.58 -6.72
C LYS A 57 9.57 5.12 -7.72
N ARG A 58 10.71 4.44 -7.90
CA ARG A 58 11.77 4.86 -8.83
C ARG A 58 11.25 4.85 -10.28
N ASN A 59 11.49 5.93 -11.01
CA ASN A 59 11.11 6.11 -12.42
C ASN A 59 9.58 6.10 -12.72
N ARG A 60 8.73 6.35 -11.72
CA ARG A 60 7.28 6.49 -11.92
C ARG A 60 6.82 7.91 -11.55
N PRO A 61 5.84 8.48 -12.28
CA PRO A 61 5.28 9.77 -11.92
C PRO A 61 4.57 9.70 -10.56
N GLU A 62 4.60 10.82 -9.83
CA GLU A 62 3.81 11.04 -8.62
C GLU A 62 2.35 10.60 -8.82
N GLY A 63 1.79 9.86 -7.86
CA GLY A 63 0.40 9.39 -7.91
C GLY A 63 0.10 8.21 -8.86
N PHE A 64 1.09 7.67 -9.58
CA PHE A 64 0.90 6.54 -10.50
C PHE A 64 0.21 5.33 -9.84
N TYR A 65 0.71 4.93 -8.65
CA TYR A 65 0.20 3.78 -7.90
C TYR A 65 -1.18 4.03 -7.27
N LEU A 66 -1.44 5.25 -6.79
CA LEU A 66 -2.73 5.61 -6.21
C LEU A 66 -3.84 5.47 -7.26
N HIS A 67 -3.55 5.94 -8.47
CA HIS A 67 -4.49 5.93 -9.57
C HIS A 67 -4.67 4.52 -10.17
N SER A 68 -3.61 3.69 -10.22
CA SER A 68 -3.74 2.28 -10.62
C SER A 68 -4.55 1.45 -9.62
N MET A 69 -4.36 1.67 -8.31
CA MET A 69 -5.20 1.05 -7.27
C MET A 69 -6.66 1.49 -7.38
N HIS A 70 -6.90 2.78 -7.63
CA HIS A 70 -8.26 3.28 -7.85
C HIS A 70 -8.92 2.61 -9.07
N PHE A 71 -8.19 2.43 -10.17
CA PHE A 71 -8.67 1.67 -11.33
C PHE A 71 -8.99 0.21 -10.99
N TYR A 72 -8.15 -0.46 -10.20
CA TYR A 72 -8.40 -1.83 -9.74
C TYR A 72 -9.66 -1.93 -8.87
N LEU A 73 -9.86 -0.98 -7.96
CA LEU A 73 -11.05 -0.95 -7.09
C LEU A 73 -12.32 -0.68 -7.89
N VAL A 74 -12.26 0.21 -8.88
CA VAL A 74 -13.39 0.49 -9.78
C VAL A 74 -13.71 -0.74 -10.65
N SER A 75 -12.70 -1.45 -11.18
CA SER A 75 -12.93 -2.66 -11.99
C SER A 75 -13.61 -3.79 -11.21
N HIS A 76 -13.37 -3.85 -9.89
CA HIS A 76 -14.00 -4.79 -8.97
C HIS A 76 -15.29 -4.26 -8.32
N LYS A 77 -15.81 -3.10 -8.75
CA LYS A 77 -17.00 -2.43 -8.19
C LYS A 77 -16.90 -2.06 -6.70
N LEU A 78 -15.68 -1.96 -6.17
CA LEU A 78 -15.41 -1.61 -4.77
C LEU A 78 -15.29 -0.09 -4.55
N ALA A 79 -15.18 0.71 -5.61
CA ALA A 79 -15.08 2.16 -5.54
C ALA A 79 -15.89 2.83 -6.67
N LYS A 80 -16.27 4.10 -6.46
CA LYS A 80 -16.95 4.91 -7.49
C LYS A 80 -15.93 5.43 -8.51
N PRO A 81 -16.25 5.41 -9.82
CA PRO A 81 -15.38 5.95 -10.85
C PRO A 81 -15.35 7.49 -10.76
N LYS A 82 -14.37 8.04 -10.06
CA LYS A 82 -14.10 9.49 -9.99
C LYS A 82 -12.75 9.79 -10.65
N PHE A 83 -12.68 9.61 -11.97
CA PHE A 83 -11.47 9.88 -12.73
C PHE A 83 -11.52 11.30 -13.30
N LEU A 84 -10.58 12.16 -12.88
CA LEU A 84 -10.35 13.50 -13.45
C LEU A 84 -9.35 13.44 -14.62
N VAL A 85 -9.22 12.30 -15.30
CA VAL A 85 -8.21 12.07 -16.33
C VAL A 85 -8.89 12.07 -17.69
N HIS A 86 -8.72 13.15 -18.44
CA HIS A 86 -9.36 13.36 -19.74
C HIS A 86 -8.65 12.62 -20.90
N ASP A 87 -7.42 12.11 -20.72
CA ASP A 87 -6.63 11.55 -21.84
C ASP A 87 -5.86 10.25 -21.57
N GLY A 88 -6.06 9.59 -20.42
CA GLY A 88 -5.45 8.29 -20.12
C GLY A 88 -3.90 8.24 -20.10
N ARG A 89 -3.24 9.40 -20.24
CA ARG A 89 -1.79 9.55 -20.34
C ARG A 89 -1.25 10.29 -19.12
N MET A 90 -0.34 9.67 -18.38
CA MET A 90 0.47 10.38 -17.38
C MET A 90 1.69 11.03 -18.05
N GLN A 91 2.20 12.10 -17.44
CA GLN A 91 3.27 13.00 -17.96
C GLN A 91 4.61 12.35 -18.36
N LEU A 92 4.78 11.03 -18.25
CA LEU A 92 6.02 10.30 -18.55
C LEU A 92 5.85 9.17 -19.59
N GLY A 93 4.82 9.23 -20.44
CA GLY A 93 4.57 8.18 -21.45
C GLY A 93 4.09 6.84 -20.86
N CYS A 94 3.85 6.78 -19.54
CA CYS A 94 3.16 5.67 -18.91
C CYS A 94 1.65 5.80 -19.15
N SER A 95 1.08 4.78 -19.80
CA SER A 95 -0.37 4.64 -19.96
C SER A 95 -0.91 3.54 -19.05
N TYR A 96 -2.13 3.72 -18.57
CA TYR A 96 -2.87 2.63 -17.93
C TYR A 96 -3.35 1.67 -19.02
N ARG A 97 -3.35 0.36 -18.77
CA ARG A 97 -4.08 -0.61 -19.62
C ARG A 97 -5.59 -0.32 -19.50
N MET A 98 -6.08 0.67 -20.24
CA MET A 98 -7.51 1.05 -20.29
C MET A 98 -8.39 0.04 -21.04
N ASN A 99 -7.78 -0.95 -21.68
CA ASN A 99 -8.47 -1.83 -22.63
C ASN A 99 -9.53 -2.74 -21.98
N SER A 100 -9.49 -2.98 -20.67
CA SER A 100 -10.46 -3.84 -19.98
C SER A 100 -11.70 -3.10 -19.47
N ILE A 101 -11.65 -1.77 -19.28
CA ILE A 101 -12.80 -0.99 -18.77
C ILE A 101 -13.70 -0.54 -19.92
N GLN A 102 -13.13 -0.10 -21.05
CA GLN A 102 -13.92 0.25 -22.25
C GLN A 102 -14.67 -0.96 -22.83
N ALA A 103 -14.11 -2.16 -22.75
CA ALA A 103 -14.77 -3.38 -23.23
C ALA A 103 -16.08 -3.67 -22.47
N LYS A 104 -16.16 -3.25 -21.20
CA LYS A 104 -17.35 -3.48 -20.35
C LYS A 104 -18.40 -2.39 -20.49
N SER A 105 -18.01 -1.13 -20.76
CA SER A 105 -18.99 -0.05 -20.99
C SER A 105 -19.66 -0.17 -22.35
N LYS A 106 -18.91 -0.55 -23.41
CA LYS A 106 -19.50 -0.81 -24.74
C LYS A 106 -20.48 -1.97 -24.74
N SER A 107 -20.24 -3.01 -23.93
CA SER A 107 -21.15 -4.16 -23.85
C SER A 107 -22.43 -3.88 -23.06
N SER A 108 -22.51 -2.81 -22.27
CA SER A 108 -23.72 -2.42 -21.53
C SER A 108 -24.57 -1.36 -22.25
N GLU A 109 -24.05 -0.77 -23.31
CA GLU A 109 -24.78 0.19 -24.17
C GLU A 109 -25.50 -0.49 -25.34
N ASP A 110 -25.27 -1.80 -25.55
CA ASP A 110 -25.77 -2.59 -26.68
C ASP A 110 -26.77 -3.69 -26.24
N LYS A 111 -27.55 -3.40 -25.19
CA LYS A 111 -28.70 -4.19 -24.73
C LYS A 111 -29.84 -3.29 -24.32
#